data_AF-T1AQL3-F1
#
_entry.id   AF-T1AQL3-F1
#
_cell.length_a   1.000
_cell.length_b   1.000
_cell.length_c   1.000
_cell.angle_alpha   90.00
_cell.angle_beta   90.00
_cell.angle_gamma   90.00
#
_symmetry.space_group_name_H-M   'P 1'
#
loop_
_entity.id
_entity.type
_entity.pdbx_description
1 polymer ?
#
loop_
_entity_poly.entity_id
_entity_poly.type
_entity_poly.pdbx_seq_one_letter_code
_entity_poly.pdbx_strand_id
1 'polypeptide(L)'
;LIRPGPIQGHAVHPYLRRRQGREPVTVPHPLLEPILRDTLGVILYQEQILEIAMTVAGLSAGEADRFRRALGRHRSRAEVAELEQVFARGCRDRGLSDAVIATLFDSISGFAEFGFCRSHAAAFARTAYETAWLKRYHPAPFLAALLNHQPMGFYHPSVLVEDAKRRGVTVLPVDVNR
;
A
#
# COMPACT_ATOMS: atom_id res chain seq x y z
N LEU A 1 -0.20 3.55 -2.27
CA LEU A 1 -0.79 4.90 -2.36
C LEU A 1 -0.26 5.69 -3.55
N ILE A 2 1.05 5.99 -3.63
CA ILE A 2 1.63 6.73 -4.77
C ILE A 2 1.87 5.79 -5.97
N ARG A 3 0.79 5.36 -6.63
CA ARG A 3 0.78 4.52 -7.85
C ARG A 3 -0.48 4.81 -8.67
N PRO A 4 -0.49 4.55 -9.99
CA PRO A 4 -1.67 4.79 -10.84
C PRO A 4 -2.95 4.13 -10.31
N GLY A 5 -2.87 2.90 -9.81
CA GLY A 5 -4.06 2.16 -9.39
C GLY A 5 -4.82 2.61 -8.16
N PRO A 6 -4.18 2.84 -7.00
CA PRO A 6 -4.88 3.38 -5.84
C PRO A 6 -5.61 4.71 -6.13
N ILE A 7 -5.21 5.44 -7.17
CA ILE A 7 -5.91 6.63 -7.66
C ILE A 7 -7.17 6.22 -8.45
N GLN A 8 -7.05 5.23 -9.35
CA GLN A 8 -8.16 4.68 -10.14
C GLN A 8 -9.20 3.91 -9.30
N GLY A 9 -8.77 3.10 -8.34
CA GLY A 9 -9.64 2.40 -7.37
C GLY A 9 -10.16 3.30 -6.23
N HIS A 10 -10.12 4.63 -6.42
CA HIS A 10 -10.64 5.65 -5.50
C HIS A 10 -10.18 5.54 -4.03
N ALA A 11 -9.10 4.82 -3.73
CA ALA A 11 -8.66 4.54 -2.35
C ALA A 11 -7.77 5.66 -1.77
N VAL A 12 -7.01 6.38 -2.61
CA VAL A 12 -6.03 7.38 -2.14
C VAL A 12 -6.69 8.57 -1.45
N HIS A 13 -7.69 9.19 -2.10
CA HIS A 13 -8.28 10.41 -1.56
C HIS A 13 -9.08 10.18 -0.26
N PRO A 14 -9.92 9.14 -0.13
CA PRO A 14 -10.56 8.81 1.14
C PRO A 14 -9.54 8.51 2.23
N TYR A 15 -8.49 7.73 1.94
CA TYR A 15 -7.43 7.46 2.93
C TYR A 15 -6.79 8.76 3.44
N LEU A 16 -6.42 9.68 2.54
CA LEU A 16 -5.80 10.95 2.92
C LEU A 16 -6.75 11.86 3.72
N ARG A 17 -8.01 11.99 3.30
CA ARG A 17 -9.00 12.80 4.02
C ARG A 17 -9.26 12.24 5.41
N ARG A 18 -9.43 10.93 5.55
CA ARG A 18 -9.62 10.25 6.84
C ARG A 18 -8.40 10.39 7.73
N ARG A 19 -7.19 10.21 7.19
CA ARG A 19 -5.93 10.39 7.92
C ARG A 19 -5.74 11.82 8.42
N GLN A 20 -6.27 12.81 7.70
CA GLN A 20 -6.23 14.23 8.05
C GLN A 20 -7.41 14.66 8.95
N GLY A 21 -8.31 13.75 9.33
CA GLY A 21 -9.51 14.08 10.11
C GLY A 21 -10.56 14.91 9.35
N ARG A 22 -10.49 14.97 8.01
CA ARG A 22 -11.43 15.71 7.15
C ARG A 22 -12.65 14.87 6.73
N GLU A 23 -12.62 13.58 7.01
CA GLU A 23 -13.69 12.61 6.73
C GLU A 23 -13.68 11.57 7.88
N PRO A 24 -14.82 11.19 8.45
CA PRO A 24 -14.86 10.13 9.45
C PRO A 24 -14.47 8.79 8.83
N VAL A 25 -13.83 7.92 9.61
CA VAL A 25 -13.57 6.54 9.18
C VAL A 25 -14.87 5.77 9.23
N THR A 26 -15.33 5.29 8.07
CA THR A 26 -16.53 4.47 7.94
C THR A 26 -16.15 3.13 7.34
N VAL A 27 -16.67 2.05 7.93
CA VAL A 27 -16.55 0.70 7.40
C VAL A 27 -17.96 0.17 7.11
N PRO A 28 -18.23 -0.35 5.90
CA PRO A 28 -19.60 -0.60 5.46
C PRO A 28 -20.24 -1.85 6.08
N HIS A 29 -19.46 -2.68 6.79
CA HIS A 29 -19.96 -3.87 7.47
C HIS A 29 -19.03 -4.28 8.64
N PRO A 30 -19.55 -4.76 9.79
CA PRO A 30 -18.72 -5.19 10.92
C PRO A 30 -17.66 -6.24 10.58
N LEU A 31 -17.93 -7.16 9.64
CA LEU A 31 -16.95 -8.16 9.19
C LEU A 31 -15.73 -7.56 8.49
N LEU A 32 -15.82 -6.33 7.99
CA LEU A 32 -14.70 -5.64 7.34
C LEU A 32 -13.86 -4.84 8.33
N GLU A 33 -14.35 -4.57 9.54
CA GLU A 33 -13.67 -3.74 10.54
C GLU A 33 -12.28 -4.30 10.89
N PRO A 34 -12.11 -5.59 11.20
CA PRO A 34 -10.78 -6.14 11.51
C PRO A 34 -9.81 -6.02 10.34
N ILE A 35 -10.33 -6.10 9.11
CA ILE A 35 -9.55 -6.14 7.86
C ILE A 35 -9.09 -4.73 7.45
N LEU A 36 -9.97 -3.74 7.63
CA LEU A 36 -9.79 -2.39 7.07
C LEU A 36 -9.43 -1.32 8.12
N ARG A 37 -9.47 -1.63 9.43
CA ARG A 37 -9.17 -0.64 10.50
C ARG A 37 -7.82 0.05 10.31
N ASP A 38 -6.77 -0.73 10.03
CA ASP A 38 -5.39 -0.21 9.92
C ASP A 38 -5.20 0.68 8.69
N THR A 39 -6.10 0.54 7.72
CA THR A 39 -6.11 1.29 6.47
C THR A 39 -7.27 2.28 6.42
N LEU A 40 -7.85 2.65 7.57
CA LEU A 40 -8.89 3.67 7.67
C LEU A 40 -10.10 3.38 6.77
N GLY A 41 -10.52 2.11 6.68
CA GLY A 41 -11.70 1.71 5.93
C GLY A 41 -11.51 1.67 4.41
N VAL A 42 -10.28 1.64 3.89
CA VAL A 42 -9.99 1.46 2.45
C VAL A 42 -9.16 0.21 2.17
N ILE A 43 -9.34 -0.40 1.00
CA ILE A 43 -8.53 -1.53 0.55
C ILE A 43 -7.21 -1.00 -0.04
N LEU A 44 -6.09 -1.39 0.55
CA LEU A 44 -4.73 -0.97 0.15
C LEU A 44 -3.74 -2.12 -0.06
N TYR A 45 -4.10 -3.36 0.28
CA TYR A 45 -3.21 -4.50 0.19
C TYR A 45 -3.87 -5.73 -0.44
N GLN A 46 -3.08 -6.56 -1.11
CA GLN A 46 -3.55 -7.83 -1.67
C GLN A 46 -4.05 -8.78 -0.59
N GLU A 47 -3.41 -8.78 0.57
CA GLU A 47 -3.77 -9.58 1.73
C GLU A 47 -5.17 -9.22 2.26
N GLN A 48 -5.59 -7.96 2.15
CA GLN A 48 -6.96 -7.55 2.50
C GLN A 48 -8.00 -8.15 1.54
N ILE A 49 -7.69 -8.23 0.24
CA ILE A 49 -8.59 -8.90 -0.72
C ILE A 49 -8.76 -10.37 -0.36
N LEU A 50 -7.67 -11.07 -0.02
CA LEU A 50 -7.72 -12.46 0.40
C LEU A 50 -8.55 -12.62 1.67
N GLU A 51 -8.34 -11.76 2.66
CA GLU A 51 -9.07 -11.80 3.93
C GLU A 51 -10.56 -11.48 3.75
N ILE A 52 -10.92 -10.55 2.87
CA ILE A 52 -12.32 -10.26 2.49
C ILE A 52 -12.93 -11.47 1.79
N ALA A 53 -12.26 -12.03 0.79
CA ALA A 53 -12.72 -13.21 0.07
C ALA A 53 -13.01 -14.39 1.03
N MET A 54 -12.13 -14.60 2.02
CA MET A 54 -12.30 -15.68 2.99
C MET A 54 -13.36 -15.39 4.07
N THR A 55 -13.28 -14.21 4.70
CA THR A 55 -14.10 -13.88 5.88
C THR A 55 -15.50 -13.40 5.48
N VAL A 56 -15.57 -12.62 4.40
CA VAL A 56 -16.78 -11.91 3.97
C VAL A 56 -17.51 -12.63 2.84
N ALA A 57 -16.79 -13.32 1.95
CA ALA A 57 -17.40 -14.16 0.91
C ALA A 57 -17.34 -15.66 1.20
N GLY A 58 -16.60 -16.09 2.24
CA GLY A 58 -16.56 -17.50 2.64
C GLY A 58 -15.76 -18.44 1.75
N LEU A 59 -14.91 -17.88 0.91
CA LEU A 59 -14.04 -18.68 0.06
C LEU A 59 -12.97 -19.37 0.90
N SER A 60 -12.63 -20.61 0.57
CA SER A 60 -11.43 -21.26 1.11
C SER A 60 -10.18 -20.48 0.70
N ALA A 61 -9.05 -20.69 1.39
CA ALA A 61 -7.79 -20.03 1.04
C ALA A 61 -7.38 -20.26 -0.43
N GLY A 62 -7.62 -21.46 -0.95
CA GLY A 62 -7.36 -21.79 -2.35
C GLY A 62 -8.31 -21.07 -3.32
N GLU A 63 -9.58 -20.93 -2.97
CA GLU A 63 -10.55 -20.16 -3.76
C GLU A 63 -10.27 -18.66 -3.72
N ALA A 64 -9.89 -18.12 -2.56
CA ALA A 64 -9.52 -16.72 -2.39
C ALA A 64 -8.28 -16.35 -3.23
N ASP A 65 -7.24 -17.20 -3.27
CA ASP A 65 -6.09 -16.94 -4.14
C ASP A 65 -6.46 -17.06 -5.62
N ARG A 66 -7.32 -18.02 -6.00
CA ARG A 66 -7.85 -18.09 -7.37
C ARG A 66 -8.63 -16.82 -7.74
N PHE A 67 -9.52 -16.35 -6.86
CA PHE A 67 -10.28 -15.12 -7.00
C PHE A 67 -9.34 -13.91 -7.18
N ARG A 68 -8.38 -13.73 -6.28
CA ARG A 68 -7.37 -12.66 -6.35
C ARG A 68 -6.56 -12.70 -7.66
N ARG A 69 -6.09 -13.87 -8.08
CA ARG A 69 -5.34 -14.04 -9.35
C ARG A 69 -6.22 -13.75 -10.57
N ALA A 70 -7.50 -14.12 -10.50
CA ALA A 70 -8.42 -13.95 -11.61
C ALA A 70 -8.71 -12.47 -11.88
N LEU A 71 -8.76 -11.64 -10.83
CA LEU A 71 -8.97 -10.19 -10.97
C LEU A 71 -7.76 -9.44 -11.56
N GLY A 72 -6.54 -9.98 -11.46
CA GLY A 72 -5.32 -9.31 -11.94
C GLY A 72 -4.95 -9.56 -13.40
N ARG A 73 -5.76 -10.29 -14.18
CA ARG A 73 -5.52 -10.60 -15.60
C ARG A 73 -6.52 -9.85 -16.47
N HIS A 74 -6.12 -9.43 -17.68
CA HIS A 74 -7.03 -8.89 -18.72
C HIS A 74 -8.04 -9.96 -19.17
N ARG A 75 -9.08 -10.19 -18.36
CA ARG A 75 -10.13 -11.18 -18.57
C ARG A 75 -11.25 -10.62 -19.43
N SER A 76 -12.01 -11.53 -20.03
CA SER A 76 -13.27 -11.17 -20.67
C SER A 76 -14.30 -10.73 -19.63
N ARG A 77 -15.26 -9.88 -20.05
CA ARG A 77 -16.34 -9.40 -19.18
C ARG A 77 -17.18 -10.53 -18.58
N ALA A 78 -17.28 -11.67 -19.27
CA ALA A 78 -18.02 -12.84 -18.80
C ALA A 78 -17.37 -13.50 -17.59
N GLU A 79 -16.03 -13.64 -17.58
CA GLU A 79 -15.31 -14.26 -16.46
C GLU A 79 -15.35 -13.40 -15.20
N VAL A 80 -15.31 -12.07 -15.36
CA VAL A 80 -15.46 -11.13 -14.22
C VAL A 80 -16.87 -11.24 -13.62
N ALA A 81 -17.91 -11.33 -14.46
CA ALA A 81 -19.28 -11.46 -14.00
C ALA A 81 -19.53 -12.76 -13.22
N GLU A 82 -18.89 -13.87 -13.62
CA GLU A 82 -18.99 -15.14 -12.88
C GLU A 82 -18.36 -15.02 -11.49
N LEU A 83 -17.18 -14.40 -11.39
CA LEU A 83 -16.51 -14.15 -10.11
C LEU A 83 -17.33 -13.23 -9.21
N GLU A 84 -17.96 -12.21 -9.78
CA GLU A 84 -18.87 -11.31 -9.07
C GLU A 84 -20.04 -12.08 -8.47
N GLN A 85 -20.66 -12.99 -9.22
CA GLN A 85 -21.78 -13.78 -8.73
C GLN A 85 -21.39 -14.69 -7.56
N VAL A 86 -20.26 -15.39 -7.67
CA VAL A 86 -19.75 -16.25 -6.59
C VAL A 86 -19.44 -15.43 -5.34
N PHE A 87 -18.75 -14.30 -5.50
CA PHE A 87 -18.43 -13.38 -4.40
C PHE A 87 -19.70 -12.82 -3.74
N ALA A 88 -20.64 -12.33 -4.55
CA ALA A 88 -21.88 -11.73 -4.08
C ALA A 88 -22.74 -12.74 -3.32
N ARG A 89 -22.85 -13.98 -3.81
CA ARG A 89 -23.57 -15.05 -3.10
C ARG A 89 -23.00 -15.27 -1.70
N GLY A 90 -21.68 -15.46 -1.60
CA GLY A 90 -21.01 -15.67 -0.32
C GLY A 90 -21.14 -14.50 0.67
N CYS A 91 -21.22 -13.27 0.14
CA CYS A 91 -21.47 -12.07 0.94
C CYS A 91 -22.91 -11.98 1.45
N ARG A 92 -23.91 -12.31 0.60
CA ARG A 92 -25.33 -12.34 1.01
C ARG A 92 -25.57 -13.37 2.10
N ASP A 93 -24.97 -14.55 1.98
CA ASP A 93 -25.05 -15.61 3.00
C ASP A 93 -24.48 -15.15 4.36
N ARG A 94 -23.69 -14.07 4.39
CA ARG A 94 -23.13 -13.43 5.59
C ARG A 94 -23.79 -12.11 5.98
N GLY A 95 -24.93 -11.77 5.36
CA GLY A 95 -25.75 -10.63 5.75
C GLY A 95 -25.35 -9.29 5.14
N LEU A 96 -24.49 -9.26 4.12
CA LEU A 96 -24.16 -8.01 3.43
C LEU A 96 -25.30 -7.60 2.47
N SER A 97 -25.61 -6.30 2.43
CA SER A 97 -26.56 -5.76 1.47
C SER A 97 -25.95 -5.65 0.07
N ASP A 98 -26.80 -5.74 -0.98
CA ASP A 98 -26.34 -5.63 -2.37
C ASP A 98 -25.57 -4.33 -2.65
N ALA A 99 -25.94 -3.23 -1.99
CA ALA A 99 -25.22 -1.96 -2.10
C ALA A 99 -23.77 -2.05 -1.58
N VAL A 100 -23.57 -2.73 -0.45
CA VAL A 100 -22.23 -2.95 0.12
C VAL A 100 -21.43 -3.92 -0.76
N ILE A 101 -22.08 -4.98 -1.25
CA ILE A 101 -21.46 -5.97 -2.14
C ILE A 101 -20.95 -5.30 -3.42
N ALA A 102 -21.78 -4.50 -4.09
CA ALA A 102 -21.41 -3.78 -5.30
C ALA A 102 -20.22 -2.85 -5.05
N THR A 103 -20.25 -2.09 -3.95
CA THR A 103 -19.16 -1.17 -3.58
C THR A 103 -17.84 -1.92 -3.30
N LEU A 104 -17.92 -3.05 -2.59
CA LEU A 104 -16.76 -3.89 -2.31
C LEU A 104 -16.18 -4.49 -3.59
N PHE A 105 -17.04 -5.03 -4.46
CA PHE A 105 -16.59 -5.67 -5.69
C PHE A 105 -15.95 -4.67 -6.65
N ASP A 106 -16.52 -3.47 -6.78
CA ASP A 106 -15.94 -2.36 -7.55
C ASP A 106 -14.56 -1.96 -6.97
N SER A 107 -14.49 -1.78 -5.65
CA SER A 107 -13.22 -1.46 -4.96
C SER A 107 -12.15 -2.54 -5.18
N ILE A 108 -12.54 -3.82 -5.11
CA ILE A 108 -11.64 -4.96 -5.33
C ILE A 108 -11.19 -5.02 -6.79
N SER A 109 -12.10 -4.82 -7.74
CA SER A 109 -11.84 -4.90 -9.18
C SER A 109 -10.92 -3.77 -9.65
N GLY A 110 -11.17 -2.53 -9.22
CA GLY A 110 -10.29 -1.40 -9.50
C GLY A 110 -8.90 -1.52 -8.83
N PHE A 111 -8.81 -2.31 -7.76
CA PHE A 111 -7.56 -2.54 -7.05
C PHE A 111 -6.75 -3.72 -7.60
N ALA A 112 -7.36 -4.67 -8.31
CA ALA A 112 -6.70 -5.90 -8.71
C ALA A 112 -5.55 -5.71 -9.70
N GLU A 113 -5.61 -4.68 -10.55
CA GLU A 113 -4.50 -4.32 -11.44
C GLU A 113 -3.30 -3.71 -10.70
N PHE A 114 -3.47 -3.25 -9.46
CA PHE A 114 -2.47 -2.42 -8.78
C PHE A 114 -2.27 -2.70 -7.30
N GLY A 115 -2.83 -3.82 -6.83
CA GLY A 115 -2.76 -4.17 -5.44
C GLY A 115 -1.34 -4.43 -4.99
N PHE A 116 -1.01 -3.96 -3.78
CA PHE A 116 0.35 -4.09 -3.25
C PHE A 116 0.44 -5.14 -2.15
N CYS A 117 1.52 -5.90 -2.15
CA CYS A 117 1.77 -6.89 -1.11
C CYS A 117 2.19 -6.18 0.19
N ARG A 118 1.43 -6.38 1.27
CA ARG A 118 1.65 -5.76 2.59
C ARG A 118 3.00 -6.16 3.16
N SER A 119 3.39 -7.43 3.05
CA SER A 119 4.68 -7.91 3.58
C SER A 119 5.87 -7.23 2.88
N HIS A 120 5.82 -7.14 1.55
CA HIS A 120 6.82 -6.42 0.76
C HIS A 120 6.82 -4.91 1.11
N ALA A 121 5.64 -4.31 1.26
CA ALA A 121 5.52 -2.92 1.69
C ALA A 121 6.17 -2.67 3.06
N ALA A 122 5.95 -3.58 4.02
CA ALA A 122 6.49 -3.47 5.37
C ALA A 122 8.03 -3.57 5.39
N ALA A 123 8.61 -4.48 4.60
CA ALA A 123 10.06 -4.62 4.49
C ALA A 123 10.72 -3.32 4.00
N PHE A 124 10.21 -2.73 2.93
CA PHE A 124 10.73 -1.45 2.42
C PHE A 124 10.43 -0.28 3.36
N ALA A 125 9.26 -0.26 4.00
CA ALA A 125 8.89 0.78 4.96
C ALA A 125 9.84 0.81 6.16
N ARG A 126 10.28 -0.35 6.64
CA ARG A 126 11.27 -0.46 7.71
C ARG A 126 12.59 0.20 7.30
N THR A 127 13.15 -0.16 6.15
CA THR A 127 14.40 0.44 5.64
C THR A 127 14.25 1.95 5.42
N ALA A 128 13.12 2.40 4.88
CA ALA A 128 12.84 3.83 4.71
C ALA A 128 12.79 4.57 6.06
N TYR A 129 12.17 3.96 7.08
CA TYR A 129 12.10 4.53 8.42
C TYR A 129 13.47 4.57 9.11
N GLU A 130 14.24 3.47 9.06
CA GLU A 130 15.59 3.38 9.63
C GLU A 130 16.54 4.40 8.98
N THR A 131 16.50 4.54 7.66
CA THR A 131 17.32 5.54 6.95
C THR A 131 16.88 6.97 7.23
N ALA A 132 15.57 7.24 7.36
CA ALA A 132 15.07 8.54 7.79
C ALA A 132 15.49 8.87 9.24
N TRP A 133 15.49 7.88 10.13
CA TRP A 133 15.96 8.01 11.50
C TRP A 133 17.45 8.35 11.54
N LEU A 134 18.30 7.62 10.80
CA LEU A 134 19.73 7.93 10.68
C LEU A 134 19.96 9.33 10.12
N LYS A 135 19.22 9.71 9.09
CA LYS A 135 19.29 11.06 8.51
C LYS A 135 18.89 12.17 9.50
N ARG A 136 17.98 11.90 10.44
CA ARG A 136 17.54 12.86 11.46
C ARG A 136 18.51 12.96 12.64
N TYR A 137 18.97 11.83 13.16
CA TYR A 137 19.72 11.76 14.43
C TYR A 137 21.24 11.62 14.24
N HIS A 138 21.70 11.09 13.10
CA HIS A 138 23.11 10.91 12.76
C HIS A 138 23.43 11.37 11.32
N PRO A 139 23.13 12.63 10.96
CA PRO A 139 23.22 13.09 9.57
C PRO A 139 24.63 13.05 8.99
N ALA A 140 25.67 13.32 9.80
CA ALA A 140 27.06 13.29 9.34
C ALA A 140 27.57 11.86 9.03
N PRO A 141 27.47 10.88 9.96
CA PRO A 141 27.79 9.48 9.64
C PRO A 141 26.94 8.92 8.50
N PHE A 142 25.65 9.28 8.43
CA PHE A 142 24.78 8.83 7.36
C PHE A 142 25.22 9.35 5.98
N LEU A 143 25.57 10.64 5.88
CA LEU A 143 26.14 11.20 4.65
C LEU A 143 27.45 10.49 4.27
N ALA A 144 28.37 10.34 5.23
CA ALA A 144 29.66 9.70 4.97
C ALA A 144 29.49 8.27 4.44
N ALA A 145 28.57 7.49 5.01
CA ALA A 145 28.23 6.16 4.51
C ALA A 145 27.70 6.20 3.06
N LEU A 146 26.78 7.12 2.75
CA LEU A 146 26.24 7.24 1.38
C LEU A 146 27.31 7.62 0.34
N LEU A 147 28.27 8.47 0.72
CA LEU A 147 29.40 8.83 -0.14
C LEU A 147 30.37 7.65 -0.35
N ASN A 148 30.66 6.89 0.70
CA ASN A 148 31.54 5.71 0.64
C ASN A 148 30.96 4.58 -0.21
N HIS A 149 29.64 4.52 -0.37
CA HIS A 149 28.98 3.50 -1.18
C HIS A 149 28.72 3.92 -2.62
N GLN A 150 29.27 5.04 -3.10
CA GLN A 150 29.12 5.42 -4.51
C GLN A 150 29.74 4.37 -5.45
N PRO A 151 29.11 4.08 -6.61
CA PRO A 151 27.98 4.79 -7.24
C PRO A 151 26.56 4.26 -6.86
N MET A 152 26.29 3.95 -5.60
CA MET A 152 24.97 3.55 -5.12
C MET A 152 23.97 4.72 -5.05
N GLY A 153 22.71 4.43 -5.36
CA GLY A 153 21.57 5.34 -5.19
C GLY A 153 21.25 6.18 -6.43
N PHE A 154 20.24 7.04 -6.32
CA PHE A 154 19.75 7.87 -7.43
C PHE A 154 20.26 9.32 -7.41
N TYR A 155 20.89 9.74 -6.31
CA TYR A 155 21.33 11.12 -6.13
C TYR A 155 22.82 11.26 -6.35
N HIS A 156 23.21 12.23 -7.16
CA HIS A 156 24.61 12.59 -7.36
C HIS A 156 25.26 13.02 -6.01
N PRO A 157 26.54 12.73 -5.76
CA PRO A 157 27.23 13.08 -4.51
C PRO A 157 27.08 14.55 -4.10
N SER A 158 27.10 15.49 -5.06
CA SER A 158 26.88 16.91 -4.78
C SER A 158 25.50 17.20 -4.17
N VAL A 159 24.45 16.51 -4.61
CA VAL A 159 23.08 16.66 -4.06
C VAL A 159 23.05 16.20 -2.60
N LEU A 160 23.73 15.10 -2.29
CA LEU A 160 23.83 14.57 -0.93
C LEU A 160 24.56 15.53 0.01
N VAL A 161 25.72 16.05 -0.44
CA VAL A 161 26.52 17.01 0.33
C VAL A 161 25.75 18.29 0.61
N GLU A 162 25.08 18.85 -0.39
CA GLU A 162 24.33 20.10 -0.21
C GLU A 162 23.08 19.94 0.68
N ASP A 163 22.37 18.81 0.60
CA ASP A 163 21.27 18.51 1.55
C ASP A 163 21.79 18.38 2.99
N ALA A 164 22.95 17.76 3.20
CA ALA A 164 23.53 17.63 4.53
C ALA A 164 24.00 18.98 5.11
N LYS A 165 24.65 19.83 4.31
CA LYS A 165 25.03 21.20 4.71
C LYS A 165 23.81 22.01 5.15
N ARG A 166 22.70 21.95 4.39
CA ARG A 166 21.42 22.60 4.76
C ARG A 166 20.81 22.07 6.06
N ARG A 167 21.25 20.90 6.53
CA ARG A 167 20.85 20.27 7.80
C ARG A 167 21.89 20.46 8.91
N GLY A 168 22.86 21.35 8.72
CA GLY A 168 23.87 21.70 9.73
C GLY A 168 25.06 20.75 9.80
N VAL A 169 25.26 19.89 8.80
CA VAL A 169 26.48 19.06 8.71
C VAL A 169 27.62 19.90 8.14
N THR A 170 28.69 20.06 8.91
CA THR A 170 29.96 20.60 8.40
C THR A 170 30.62 19.58 7.48
N VAL A 171 30.85 19.98 6.23
CA VAL A 171 31.55 19.16 5.23
C VAL A 171 32.86 19.85 4.87
N LEU A 172 33.98 19.17 5.09
CA LEU A 172 35.31 19.68 4.78
C LEU A 172 35.67 19.40 3.30
N PRO A 173 36.53 20.22 2.68
CA PRO A 173 37.10 19.89 1.38
C PRO A 173 38.00 18.65 1.46
N VAL A 174 38.32 18.07 0.31
CA VAL A 174 39.32 17.00 0.21
C VAL A 174 40.68 17.52 0.67
N ASP A 175 41.38 16.73 1.48
CA ASP A 175 42.73 16.99 1.95
C ASP A 175 43.59 15.75 1.63
N VAL A 176 44.81 15.96 1.15
CA VAL A 176 45.72 14.84 0.82
C VAL A 176 46.27 14.16 2.08
N ASN A 177 46.25 14.84 3.22
CA ASN A 177 46.77 14.34 4.49
C ASN A 177 45.69 13.75 5.40
N ARG A 178 44.40 13.92 5.08
CA ARG A 178 43.28 13.57 5.96
C ARG A 178 42.08 13.01 5.22
#